data_AF-M6RBE6-F1
#
_entry.id   AF-M6RBE6-F1
#
_cell.length_a   1.000
_cell.length_b   1.000
_cell.length_c   1.000
_cell.angle_alpha   90.00
_cell.angle_beta   90.00
_cell.angle_gamma   90.00
#
_symmetry.space_group_name_H-M   'P 1'
#
loop_
_entity.id
_entity.type
_entity.pdbx_description
1 polymer ?
#
loop_
_entity_poly.entity_id
_entity_poly.type
_entity_poly.pdbx_seq_one_letter_code
_entity_poly.pdbx_strand_id
1 'polypeptide(L)'
;TNLIDPRKISPDQKLDILYKADKTARNVSSNIVQVGVSAFDSVSRIGIYNSEGLSLEDLRVRSRFSINVTAEKEGERFVASENPGAQKGFEFFRDLPVEQFSKTAAERSLLMLSAGYIEGKKCL
;
A
#
# COMPACT_ATOMS: atom_id res chain seq x y z
N THR A 1 -20.68 10.19 2.68
CA THR A 1 -19.50 9.72 1.94
C THR A 1 -19.97 8.82 0.82
N ASN A 2 -19.66 9.13 -0.44
CA ASN A 2 -20.10 8.33 -1.58
C ASN A 2 -19.23 7.06 -1.68
N LEU A 3 -19.71 5.95 -1.13
CA LEU A 3 -19.03 4.66 -1.12
C LEU A 3 -19.10 4.04 -2.52
N ILE A 4 -17.94 3.80 -3.14
CA ILE A 4 -17.86 3.12 -4.42
C ILE A 4 -17.59 1.63 -4.16
N ASP A 5 -18.58 0.79 -4.45
CA ASP A 5 -18.48 -0.66 -4.22
C ASP A 5 -17.35 -1.27 -5.07
N PRO A 6 -16.27 -1.77 -4.45
CA PRO A 6 -15.10 -2.25 -5.19
C PRO A 6 -15.35 -3.56 -5.95
N ARG A 7 -16.49 -4.24 -5.70
CA ARG A 7 -16.94 -5.43 -6.44
C ARG A 7 -17.49 -5.09 -7.83
N LYS A 8 -17.84 -3.83 -8.07
CA LYS A 8 -18.37 -3.33 -9.36
C LYS A 8 -17.29 -2.72 -10.25
N ILE A 9 -16.05 -2.68 -9.78
CA ILE A 9 -14.92 -2.08 -10.49
C ILE A 9 -14.25 -3.13 -11.35
N SER A 10 -13.91 -2.74 -12.58
CA SER A 10 -13.23 -3.63 -13.51
C SER A 10 -11.83 -4.00 -13.03
N PRO A 11 -11.33 -5.20 -13.35
CA PRO A 11 -9.93 -5.57 -13.09
C PRO A 11 -8.93 -4.58 -13.69
N ASP A 12 -9.19 -4.06 -14.89
CA ASP A 12 -8.30 -3.13 -15.60
C ASP A 12 -8.07 -1.84 -14.80
N GLN A 13 -9.13 -1.27 -14.22
CA GLN A 13 -8.99 -0.09 -13.36
C GLN A 13 -8.15 -0.35 -12.10
N LYS A 14 -8.19 -1.57 -11.56
CA LYS A 14 -7.34 -1.97 -10.43
C LYS A 14 -5.90 -2.19 -10.89
N LEU A 15 -5.69 -2.77 -12.06
CA LEU A 15 -4.37 -2.99 -12.66
C LEU A 15 -3.66 -1.67 -12.98
N ASP A 16 -4.37 -0.66 -13.49
CA ASP A 16 -3.79 0.66 -13.79
C ASP A 16 -3.09 1.28 -12.57
N ILE A 17 -3.67 1.12 -11.38
CA ILE A 17 -3.07 1.57 -10.11
C ILE A 17 -1.73 0.85 -9.85
N LEU A 18 -1.69 -0.47 -10.07
CA LEU A 18 -0.49 -1.28 -9.86
C LEU A 18 0.61 -0.93 -10.85
N TYR A 19 0.27 -0.79 -12.14
CA TYR A 19 1.22 -0.41 -13.18
C TYR A 19 1.79 0.99 -12.94
N LYS A 20 0.95 1.93 -12.55
CA LYS A 20 1.37 3.30 -12.23
C LYS A 20 2.34 3.32 -11.06
N ALA A 21 2.07 2.55 -10.01
CA ALA A 21 2.94 2.40 -8.85
C ALA A 21 4.31 1.78 -9.22
N ASP A 22 4.30 0.64 -9.90
CA ASP A 22 5.51 -0.08 -10.31
C ASP A 22 6.40 0.78 -11.21
N LYS A 23 5.82 1.38 -12.26
CA LYS A 23 6.54 2.26 -13.17
C LYS A 23 7.15 3.45 -12.43
N THR A 24 6.40 4.07 -11.52
CA THR A 24 6.89 5.23 -10.76
C THR A 24 8.07 4.86 -9.89
N ALA A 25 7.99 3.76 -9.14
CA ALA A 25 9.07 3.31 -8.27
C ALA A 25 10.34 2.95 -9.05
N ARG A 26 10.21 2.20 -10.16
CA ARG A 26 11.35 1.80 -11.00
C ARG A 26 12.02 2.97 -11.70
N ASN A 27 11.27 4.00 -12.06
CA ASN A 27 11.81 5.20 -12.70
C ASN A 27 12.68 6.07 -11.77
N VAL A 28 12.66 5.83 -10.45
CA VAL A 28 13.46 6.62 -9.49
C VAL A 28 14.95 6.34 -9.63
N SER A 29 15.35 5.08 -9.86
CA SER A 29 16.76 4.70 -9.99
C SER A 29 16.92 3.33 -10.63
N SER A 30 18.01 3.14 -11.38
CA SER A 30 18.44 1.83 -11.89
C SER A 30 18.81 0.82 -10.80
N ASN A 31 19.06 1.29 -9.57
CA ASN A 31 19.36 0.42 -8.43
C ASN A 31 18.10 -0.24 -7.84
N ILE A 32 16.90 0.13 -8.30
CA ILE A 32 15.65 -0.54 -7.89
C ILE A 32 15.51 -1.84 -8.67
N VAL A 33 15.77 -2.96 -8.00
CA VAL A 33 15.78 -4.30 -8.63
C VAL A 33 14.43 -4.99 -8.54
N GLN A 34 13.64 -4.73 -7.50
CA GLN A 34 12.34 -5.36 -7.30
C GLN A 34 11.33 -4.35 -6.76
N VAL A 35 10.11 -4.43 -7.31
CA VAL A 35 8.95 -3.71 -6.81
C VAL A 35 7.80 -4.70 -6.70
N GLY A 36 7.18 -4.76 -5.52
CA GLY A 36 5.99 -5.54 -5.26
C GLY A 36 4.85 -4.60 -4.86
N VAL A 37 3.76 -4.60 -5.64
CA VAL A 37 2.59 -3.74 -5.39
C VAL A 37 1.36 -4.62 -5.18
N SER A 38 0.51 -4.27 -4.23
CA SER A 38 -0.81 -4.87 -4.07
C SER A 38 -1.88 -3.81 -3.77
N ALA A 39 -3.04 -4.02 -4.37
CA ALA A 39 -4.28 -3.30 -4.10
C ALA A 39 -5.29 -4.33 -3.60
N PHE A 40 -5.73 -4.17 -2.36
CA PHE A 40 -6.62 -5.10 -1.68
C PHE A 40 -7.89 -4.38 -1.26
N ASP A 41 -9.04 -4.99 -1.51
CA ASP A 41 -10.33 -4.56 -1.01
C ASP A 41 -11.13 -5.74 -0.45
N SER A 42 -11.97 -5.46 0.54
CA SER A 42 -12.84 -6.45 1.16
C SER A 42 -14.18 -5.81 1.49
N VAL A 43 -15.26 -6.52 1.13
CA VAL A 43 -16.63 -6.18 1.47
C VAL A 43 -17.18 -7.30 2.35
N SER A 44 -17.58 -6.96 3.57
CA SER A 44 -18.14 -7.90 4.53
C SER A 44 -19.50 -7.41 5.01
N ARG A 45 -20.52 -8.27 4.91
CA ARG A 45 -21.83 -8.06 5.53
C ARG A 45 -21.88 -8.93 6.78
N ILE A 46 -22.14 -8.32 7.93
CA ILE A 46 -22.26 -9.02 9.20
C ILE A 46 -23.68 -8.85 9.75
N GLY A 47 -24.20 -9.89 10.39
CA GLY A 47 -25.45 -9.86 11.14
C GLY A 47 -25.18 -10.27 12.60
N ILE A 48 -25.75 -9.54 13.54
CA ILE A 48 -25.63 -9.78 14.98
C ILE A 48 -27.04 -10.08 15.50
N TYR A 49 -27.24 -11.30 15.98
CA TYR A 49 -28.52 -11.79 16.51
C TYR A 49 -28.31 -12.35 17.91
N ASN A 50 -29.14 -11.97 18.89
CA ASN A 50 -29.10 -12.53 20.24
C ASN A 50 -30.48 -12.92 20.77
N SER A 51 -30.51 -13.70 21.86
CA SER A 51 -31.73 -14.19 22.51
C SER A 51 -32.54 -13.11 23.25
N GLU A 52 -31.96 -11.92 23.44
CA GLU A 52 -32.64 -10.77 24.06
C GLU A 52 -33.38 -9.91 23.02
N GLY A 53 -33.41 -10.36 21.76
CA GLY A 53 -34.10 -9.68 20.67
C GLY A 53 -33.24 -8.69 19.88
N LEU A 54 -31.91 -8.65 20.11
CA LEU A 54 -31.01 -7.86 19.27
C LEU A 54 -30.94 -8.48 17.86
N SER A 55 -31.18 -7.66 16.85
CA SER A 55 -31.05 -8.00 15.44
C SER A 55 -30.47 -6.79 14.70
N LEU A 56 -29.19 -6.84 14.37
CA LEU A 56 -28.48 -5.76 13.68
C LEU A 56 -27.74 -6.30 12.45
N GLU A 57 -27.71 -5.51 11.38
CA GLU A 57 -26.85 -5.75 10.22
C GLU A 57 -25.86 -4.60 10.05
N ASP A 58 -24.67 -4.92 9.56
CA ASP A 58 -23.65 -3.93 9.21
C ASP A 58 -22.92 -4.36 7.94
N LEU A 59 -22.49 -3.36 7.14
CA LEU A 59 -21.75 -3.54 5.90
C LEU A 59 -20.42 -2.79 6.02
N ARG A 60 -19.33 -3.55 6.03
CA ARG A 60 -17.97 -3.02 6.15
C ARG A 60 -17.25 -3.14 4.83
N VAL A 61 -16.65 -2.04 4.39
CA VAL A 61 -15.76 -2.00 3.23
C VAL A 61 -14.41 -1.48 3.68
N ARG A 62 -13.34 -2.22 3.35
CA ARG A 62 -11.96 -1.83 3.66
C ARG A 62 -11.12 -1.95 2.40
N SER A 63 -10.30 -0.94 2.17
CA SER A 63 -9.33 -0.91 1.08
C SER A 63 -7.92 -0.67 1.63
N ARG A 64 -6.92 -1.28 0.99
CA ARG A 64 -5.50 -1.14 1.33
C ARG A 64 -4.65 -1.15 0.07
N PHE A 65 -3.70 -0.22 0.01
CA PHE A 65 -2.62 -0.24 -0.96
C PHE A 65 -1.32 -0.56 -0.21
N SER A 66 -0.50 -1.38 -0.83
CA SER A 66 0.80 -1.75 -0.30
C SER A 66 1.82 -1.74 -1.44
N ILE A 67 2.96 -1.09 -1.20
CA ILE A 67 4.12 -1.17 -2.08
C ILE A 67 5.36 -1.50 -1.27
N ASN A 68 6.14 -2.45 -1.75
CA ASN A 68 7.47 -2.79 -1.26
C ASN A 68 8.47 -2.54 -2.39
N VAL A 69 9.50 -1.76 -2.11
CA VAL A 69 10.56 -1.43 -3.07
C VAL A 69 11.89 -1.91 -2.52
N THR A 70 12.63 -2.66 -3.34
CA THR A 70 13.95 -3.19 -3.03
C THR A 70 15.00 -2.50 -3.91
N ALA A 71 15.94 -1.82 -3.26
CA ALA A 71 17.13 -1.29 -3.88
C ALA A 71 18.32 -2.21 -3.62
N GLU A 72 19.22 -2.32 -4.59
CA GLU A 72 20.44 -3.12 -4.50
C GLU A 72 21.66 -2.34 -5.01
N LYS A 73 22.79 -2.49 -4.32
CA LYS A 73 24.10 -2.04 -4.77
C LYS A 73 25.18 -2.98 -4.25
N GLU A 74 26.04 -3.49 -5.14
CA GLU A 74 27.20 -4.30 -4.77
C GLU A 74 26.87 -5.53 -3.89
N GLY A 75 25.69 -6.11 -4.07
CA GLY A 75 25.21 -7.27 -3.30
C GLY A 75 24.46 -6.94 -2.01
N GLU A 76 24.47 -5.68 -1.56
CA GLU A 76 23.65 -5.23 -0.44
C GLU A 76 22.24 -4.86 -0.90
N ARG A 77 21.23 -5.21 -0.10
CA ARG A 77 19.82 -4.96 -0.41
C ARG A 77 19.10 -4.32 0.76
N PHE A 78 18.29 -3.30 0.46
CA PHE A 78 17.37 -2.70 1.42
C PHE A 78 15.96 -2.67 0.87
N VAL A 79 14.99 -2.89 1.74
CA VAL A 79 13.57 -2.85 1.41
C VAL A 79 12.89 -1.75 2.19
N ALA A 80 12.10 -0.94 1.50
CA ALA A 80 11.20 0.03 2.13
C ALA A 80 9.78 -0.16 1.62
N SER A 81 8.81 0.26 2.43
CA SER A 81 7.39 0.01 2.14
C SER A 81 6.48 1.16 2.56
N GLU A 82 5.40 1.34 1.80
CA GLU A 82 4.27 2.21 2.15
C GLU A 82 2.97 1.41 2.10
N ASN A 83 2.13 1.52 3.13
CA ASN A 83 0.97 0.63 3.32
C ASN A 83 -0.34 1.33 3.73
N PRO A 84 -0.76 2.42 3.05
CA PRO A 84 -1.97 3.16 3.40
C PRO A 84 -3.22 2.28 3.26
N GLY A 85 -4.20 2.51 4.14
CA GLY A 85 -5.49 1.82 4.09
C GLY A 85 -6.57 2.57 4.85
N ALA A 86 -7.83 2.32 4.49
CA ALA A 86 -8.98 2.98 5.08
C ALA A 86 -10.24 2.11 5.02
N GLN A 87 -11.23 2.42 5.88
CA GLN A 87 -12.59 1.89 5.77
C GLN A 87 -13.36 2.68 4.69
N LYS A 88 -12.93 2.51 3.45
CA LYS A 88 -13.44 3.18 2.25
C LYS A 88 -13.51 2.16 1.12
N GLY A 89 -14.40 2.41 0.16
CA GLY A 89 -14.51 1.66 -1.08
C GLY A 89 -13.42 2.03 -2.08
N PHE A 90 -13.72 1.87 -3.36
CA PHE A 90 -12.76 2.14 -4.43
C PHE A 90 -12.34 3.63 -4.51
N GLU A 91 -13.13 4.55 -3.95
CA GLU A 91 -12.75 5.95 -3.81
C GLU A 91 -11.43 6.13 -3.05
N PHE A 92 -11.07 5.18 -2.18
CA PHE A 92 -9.76 5.15 -1.54
C PHE A 92 -8.63 5.18 -2.57
N PHE A 93 -8.66 4.30 -3.56
CA PHE A 93 -7.59 4.19 -4.54
C PHE A 93 -7.59 5.33 -5.55
N ARG A 94 -8.78 5.81 -5.95
CA ARG A 94 -8.92 6.94 -6.85
C ARG A 94 -8.29 8.20 -6.27
N ASP A 95 -8.49 8.42 -4.98
CA ASP A 95 -8.03 9.63 -4.29
C ASP A 95 -6.62 9.44 -3.67
N LEU A 96 -6.05 8.24 -3.75
CA LEU A 96 -4.73 7.92 -3.21
C LEU A 96 -3.63 8.50 -4.12
N PRO A 97 -2.65 9.27 -3.59
CA PRO A 97 -1.49 9.71 -4.35
C PRO A 97 -0.48 8.56 -4.52
N VAL A 98 -0.85 7.55 -5.31
CA VAL A 98 -0.08 6.30 -5.53
C VAL A 98 1.36 6.58 -5.96
N GLU A 99 1.56 7.54 -6.86
CA GLU A 99 2.89 7.92 -7.36
C GLU A 99 3.77 8.47 -6.23
N GLN A 100 3.20 9.28 -5.34
CA GLN A 100 3.93 9.86 -4.22
C GLN A 100 4.38 8.77 -3.25
N PHE A 101 3.49 7.87 -2.83
CA PHE A 101 3.85 6.75 -1.97
C PHE A 101 4.89 5.84 -2.62
N SER A 102 4.77 5.60 -3.93
CA SER A 102 5.72 4.76 -4.68
C SER A 102 7.10 5.39 -4.76
N LYS A 103 7.15 6.71 -5.02
CA LYS A 103 8.39 7.49 -5.02
C LYS A 103 9.03 7.50 -3.64
N THR A 104 8.25 7.76 -2.59
CA THR A 104 8.74 7.77 -1.20
C THR A 104 9.30 6.41 -0.79
N ALA A 105 8.63 5.29 -1.14
CA ALA A 105 9.17 3.96 -0.86
C ALA A 105 10.52 3.74 -1.57
N ALA A 106 10.64 4.12 -2.84
CA ALA A 106 11.89 3.99 -3.59
C ALA A 106 13.01 4.87 -3.01
N GLU A 107 12.73 6.14 -2.74
CA GLU A 107 13.67 7.09 -2.13
C GLU A 107 14.16 6.59 -0.76
N ARG A 108 13.27 6.06 0.08
CA ARG A 108 13.63 5.50 1.39
C ARG A 108 14.52 4.26 1.26
N SER A 109 14.23 3.38 0.31
CA SER A 109 15.04 2.19 0.06
C SER A 109 16.46 2.57 -0.40
N LEU A 110 16.57 3.54 -1.32
CA LEU A 110 17.86 4.07 -1.78
C LEU A 110 18.63 4.79 -0.67
N LEU A 111 17.94 5.58 0.15
CA LEU A 111 18.56 6.28 1.28
C LEU A 111 19.21 5.29 2.25
N MET A 112 18.50 4.23 2.63
CA MET A 112 19.03 3.19 3.51
C MET A 112 20.18 2.41 2.88
N LEU A 113 20.11 2.14 1.57
CA LEU A 113 21.21 1.53 0.83
C LEU A 113 22.48 2.39 0.81
N SER A 114 22.35 3.70 0.93
CA SER A 114 23.49 4.63 1.04
C SER A 114 23.90 4.95 2.48
N ALA A 115 23.17 4.45 3.48
CA ALA A 115 23.42 4.78 4.87
C ALA A 115 24.65 4.02 5.38
N GLY A 116 25.58 4.75 6.00
CA GLY A 116 26.70 4.14 6.70
C GLY A 116 26.28 3.52 8.04
N TYR A 117 27.19 2.74 8.62
CA TYR A 117 27.02 2.27 9.99
C TYR A 117 26.98 3.44 10.98
N ILE A 118 26.13 3.32 11.99
CA ILE A 118 26.10 4.28 13.09
C ILE A 118 27.38 4.16 13.93
N GLU A 119 27.90 5.28 14.41
CA GLU A 119 28.91 5.27 15.47
C GLU A 119 28.19 5.04 16.81
N GLY A 120 28.42 3.86 17.42
CA GLY A 120 27.80 3.51 18.70
C GLY A 120 28.23 4.46 19.83
N LYS A 121 27.27 5.16 20.43
CA LYS A 121 27.43 5.89 21.71
C LYS A 121 26.40 5.40 22.70
N LYS A 122 26.72 5.47 24.00
CA LYS A 122 25.75 5.18 25.08
C LYS A 122 24.58 6.15 24.93
N CYS A 123 23.37 5.62 24.77
CA CYS A 123 22.16 6.43 24.93
C CYS A 123 22.11 6.88 26.39
N LEU A 124 22.17 8.21 26.62
CA LEU A 124 22.03 8.83 27.94
C LEU A 124 20.59 8.73 28.44
#